data_AF-A0A953V0L2-F1
#
_entry.id   AF-A0A953V0L2-F1
#
_cell.length_a   1.000
_cell.length_b   1.000
_cell.length_c   1.000
_cell.angle_alpha   90.00
_cell.angle_beta   90.00
_cell.angle_gamma   90.00
#
_symmetry.space_group_name_H-M   'P 1'
#
loop_
_entity.id
_entity.type
_entity.pdbx_description
1 polymer ?
#
loop_
_entity_poly.entity_id
_entity_poly.type
_entity_poly.pdbx_seq_one_letter_code
_entity_poly.pdbx_strand_id
1 'polypeptide(L)'
;MKSNTRCILMATFLAGAPGFAQPAANLSTDDRNAIQALVTQYAQALSGCRAAEFADLFVPETGYFASGFRGRMAGRERLIALVESERQCVAPAAKAGTTRTGGASGPTVALEVTASGVRGIASLGTTEYQDEYAKTPQGWRFAARTVITGAEKAAGLDARDMLAIQHLGGAKLGDHYEADQNGVQRLMTSGIKIGVAGNQVTGRVYLKDGGYNDEVYEKLGPGEWRVKSSTPAPEGAR
;
A
#
# COMPACT_ATOMS: atom_id res chain seq x y z
N MET A 1 3.76 10.50 -75.33
CA MET A 1 4.94 10.16 -74.50
C MET A 1 4.71 10.70 -73.10
N LYS A 2 4.52 9.84 -72.10
CA LYS A 2 4.66 10.14 -70.66
C LYS A 2 4.75 8.79 -69.93
N SER A 3 5.97 8.42 -69.56
CA SER A 3 6.31 7.25 -68.75
C SER A 3 6.47 7.72 -67.32
N ASN A 4 5.74 7.13 -66.37
CA ASN A 4 5.90 7.42 -64.94
C ASN A 4 6.43 6.19 -64.21
N THR A 5 7.65 6.38 -63.72
CA THR A 5 8.49 5.56 -62.86
C THR A 5 7.77 5.08 -61.60
N ARG A 6 7.89 3.78 -61.30
CA ARG A 6 7.48 3.16 -60.03
C ARG A 6 8.67 3.18 -59.05
N CYS A 7 8.52 3.85 -57.90
CA CYS A 7 9.42 3.71 -56.75
C CYS A 7 9.05 2.46 -55.95
N ILE A 8 10.04 1.59 -55.72
CA ILE A 8 9.97 0.42 -54.86
C ILE A 8 10.45 0.85 -53.47
N LEU A 9 9.61 0.72 -52.43
CA LEU A 9 10.03 0.83 -51.03
C LEU A 9 10.43 -0.57 -50.53
N MET A 10 11.70 -0.70 -50.12
CA MET A 10 12.19 -1.83 -49.32
C MET A 10 11.80 -1.61 -47.84
N ALA A 11 11.10 -2.57 -47.25
CA ALA A 11 10.82 -2.61 -45.82
C ALA A 11 11.89 -3.47 -45.11
N THR A 12 12.69 -2.84 -44.27
CA THR A 12 13.74 -3.50 -43.47
C THR A 12 13.12 -4.01 -42.16
N PHE A 13 13.02 -5.34 -42.00
CA PHE A 13 12.64 -5.98 -40.74
C PHE A 13 13.86 -6.01 -39.80
N LEU A 14 13.83 -5.23 -38.72
CA LEU A 14 14.75 -5.35 -37.59
C LEU A 14 14.27 -6.49 -36.68
N ALA A 15 15.00 -7.61 -36.69
CA ALA A 15 14.82 -8.69 -35.74
C ALA A 15 15.28 -8.23 -34.34
N GLY A 16 14.34 -8.02 -33.43
CA GLY A 16 14.62 -7.78 -32.01
C GLY A 16 15.20 -9.05 -31.38
N ALA A 17 16.42 -8.96 -30.83
CA ALA A 17 16.99 -10.03 -30.05
C ALA A 17 16.15 -10.30 -28.80
N PRO A 18 15.91 -11.57 -28.41
CA PRO A 18 15.25 -11.89 -27.16
C PRO A 18 16.13 -11.42 -26.01
N GLY A 19 15.65 -10.44 -25.23
CA GLY A 19 16.28 -10.06 -23.98
C GLY A 19 16.23 -11.25 -23.02
N PHE A 20 17.38 -11.87 -22.77
CA PHE A 20 17.52 -12.85 -21.69
C PHE A 20 17.18 -12.17 -20.37
N ALA A 21 16.17 -12.67 -19.67
CA ALA A 21 15.87 -12.28 -18.30
C ALA A 21 17.12 -12.56 -17.46
N GLN A 22 17.79 -11.51 -16.97
CA GLN A 22 18.91 -11.67 -16.07
C GLN A 22 18.43 -12.40 -14.81
N PRO A 23 19.16 -13.43 -14.33
CA PRO A 23 18.84 -14.05 -13.06
C PRO A 23 18.83 -12.97 -11.98
N ALA A 24 17.82 -13.01 -11.11
CA ALA A 24 17.64 -12.03 -10.05
C ALA A 24 18.94 -11.91 -9.25
N ALA A 25 19.64 -10.78 -9.41
CA ALA A 25 20.91 -10.55 -8.76
C ALA A 25 20.72 -10.66 -7.25
N ASN A 26 21.57 -11.44 -6.58
CA ASN A 26 21.60 -11.50 -5.13
C ASN A 26 21.74 -10.07 -4.57
N LEU A 27 20.88 -9.70 -3.63
CA LEU A 27 20.88 -8.38 -3.01
C LEU A 27 22.24 -8.11 -2.33
N SER A 28 22.88 -6.97 -2.60
CA SER A 28 24.16 -6.66 -1.97
C SER A 28 24.02 -6.38 -0.46
N THR A 29 25.11 -6.46 0.29
CA THR A 29 25.11 -6.04 1.72
C THR A 29 24.70 -4.57 1.86
N ASP A 30 25.16 -3.70 0.95
CA ASP A 30 24.80 -2.29 0.94
C ASP A 30 23.31 -2.07 0.70
N ASP A 31 22.70 -2.86 -0.21
CA ASP A 31 21.25 -2.80 -0.45
C ASP A 31 20.46 -3.26 0.79
N ARG A 32 20.90 -4.32 1.46
CA ARG A 32 20.26 -4.79 2.72
C ARG A 32 20.33 -3.72 3.81
N ASN A 33 21.50 -3.10 3.98
CA ASN A 33 21.70 -2.02 4.94
C ASN A 33 20.85 -0.79 4.60
N ALA A 34 20.75 -0.42 3.32
CA ALA A 34 19.93 0.69 2.86
C ALA A 34 18.42 0.44 3.10
N ILE A 35 17.94 -0.79 2.88
CA ILE A 35 16.56 -1.17 3.19
C ILE A 35 16.30 -1.13 4.70
N GLN A 36 17.23 -1.62 5.52
CA GLN A 36 17.09 -1.54 6.98
C GLN A 36 17.08 -0.09 7.49
N ALA A 37 17.88 0.78 6.87
CA ALA A 37 17.89 2.22 7.14
C ALA A 37 16.56 2.88 6.74
N LEU A 38 15.99 2.52 5.57
CA LEU A 38 14.68 2.98 5.12
C LEU A 38 13.57 2.61 6.12
N VAL A 39 13.59 1.38 6.65
CA VAL A 39 12.62 0.91 7.66
C VAL A 39 12.75 1.69 8.98
N THR A 40 13.97 2.04 9.35
CA THR A 40 14.24 2.89 10.52
C THR A 40 13.74 4.31 10.31
N GLN A 41 14.02 4.92 9.15
CA GLN A 41 13.53 6.26 8.78
C GLN A 41 12.01 6.32 8.80
N TYR A 42 11.33 5.27 8.32
CA TYR A 42 9.87 5.16 8.40
C TYR A 42 9.36 5.26 9.83
N ALA A 43 9.95 4.49 10.75
CA ALA A 43 9.54 4.48 12.15
C ALA A 43 9.76 5.86 12.80
N GLN A 44 10.89 6.50 12.48
CA GLN A 44 11.21 7.86 12.95
C GLN A 44 10.26 8.92 12.39
N ALA A 45 9.94 8.87 11.09
CA ALA A 45 9.07 9.86 10.46
C ALA A 45 7.64 9.76 11.02
N LEU A 46 7.11 8.54 11.17
CA LEU A 46 5.78 8.30 11.73
C LEU A 46 5.70 8.69 13.22
N SER A 47 6.71 8.34 14.02
CA SER A 47 6.73 8.66 15.45
C SER A 47 6.98 10.14 15.73
N GLY A 48 7.67 10.84 14.84
CA GLY A 48 7.93 12.28 14.92
C GLY A 48 6.89 13.14 14.20
N CYS A 49 5.79 12.57 13.71
CA CYS A 49 4.76 13.28 12.94
C CYS A 49 5.31 14.06 11.73
N ARG A 50 6.36 13.55 11.08
CA ARG A 50 7.00 14.18 9.91
C ARG A 50 6.36 13.66 8.63
N ALA A 51 5.15 14.15 8.35
CA ALA A 51 4.28 13.62 7.31
C ALA A 51 4.87 13.69 5.88
N ALA A 52 5.51 14.81 5.53
CA ALA A 52 6.18 14.96 4.24
C ALA A 52 7.34 13.96 4.08
N GLU A 53 8.22 13.89 5.08
CA GLU A 53 9.34 12.93 5.09
C GLU A 53 8.85 11.49 5.00
N PHE A 54 7.77 11.15 5.72
CA PHE A 54 7.15 9.83 5.66
C PHE A 54 6.70 9.47 4.24
N ALA A 55 6.02 10.40 3.56
CA ALA A 55 5.53 10.17 2.20
C ALA A 55 6.68 10.00 1.20
N ASP A 56 7.79 10.73 1.39
CA ASP A 56 8.95 10.69 0.50
C ASP A 56 9.77 9.36 0.62
N LEU A 57 9.44 8.49 1.59
CA LEU A 57 9.99 7.13 1.73
C LEU A 57 9.36 6.13 0.76
N PHE A 58 8.24 6.48 0.13
CA PHE A 58 7.55 5.64 -0.84
C PHE A 58 8.01 5.96 -2.26
N VAL A 59 7.82 5.02 -3.19
CA VAL A 59 8.05 5.27 -4.61
C VAL A 59 7.14 6.43 -5.05
N PRO A 60 7.67 7.48 -5.71
CA PRO A 60 6.83 8.58 -6.18
C PRO A 60 5.69 8.10 -7.05
N GLU A 61 4.51 8.69 -6.88
CA GLU A 61 3.24 8.39 -7.58
C GLU A 61 2.64 6.99 -7.37
N THR A 62 3.45 5.93 -7.33
CA THR A 62 2.96 4.54 -7.31
C THR A 62 3.04 3.87 -5.94
N GLY A 63 3.91 4.38 -5.06
CA GLY A 63 4.12 3.83 -3.72
C GLY A 63 2.89 4.00 -2.83
N TYR A 64 2.61 3.00 -2.01
CA TYR A 64 1.45 3.03 -1.12
C TYR A 64 1.67 2.35 0.23
N PHE A 65 0.92 2.84 1.21
CA PHE A 65 0.69 2.15 2.48
C PHE A 65 -0.69 1.46 2.45
N ALA A 66 -0.79 0.26 2.99
CA ALA A 66 -2.06 -0.42 3.14
C ALA A 66 -2.21 -1.13 4.50
N SER A 67 -3.43 -1.19 5.01
CA SER A 67 -3.82 -2.09 6.10
C SER A 67 -5.31 -2.38 6.01
N GLY A 68 -5.79 -3.46 6.65
CA GLY A 68 -7.23 -3.71 6.65
C GLY A 68 -8.04 -2.56 7.23
N PHE A 69 -7.56 -1.94 8.31
CA PHE A 69 -8.32 -0.88 8.98
C PHE A 69 -8.17 0.53 8.36
N ARG A 70 -7.12 0.80 7.57
CA ARG A 70 -6.89 2.09 6.88
C ARG A 70 -7.19 2.04 5.38
N GLY A 71 -7.41 0.86 4.82
CA GLY A 71 -7.49 0.69 3.37
C GLY A 71 -6.15 0.95 2.69
N ARG A 72 -6.16 1.53 1.48
CA ARG A 72 -4.96 1.76 0.66
C ARG A 72 -4.69 3.25 0.44
N MET A 73 -3.62 3.76 1.04
CA MET A 73 -3.14 5.14 0.91
C MET A 73 -2.07 5.20 -0.18
N ALA A 74 -2.47 5.57 -1.40
CA ALA A 74 -1.56 5.74 -2.53
C ALA A 74 -1.39 7.21 -2.91
N GLY A 75 -0.16 7.57 -3.27
CA GLY A 75 0.23 8.94 -3.62
C GLY A 75 0.59 9.80 -2.40
N ARG A 76 1.40 10.82 -2.66
CA ARG A 76 2.03 11.64 -1.63
C ARG A 76 1.04 12.31 -0.68
N GLU A 77 -0.03 12.87 -1.22
CA GLU A 77 -1.06 13.59 -0.46
C GLU A 77 -1.77 12.69 0.55
N ARG A 78 -2.15 11.46 0.16
CA ARG A 78 -2.79 10.49 1.06
C ARG A 78 -1.83 9.96 2.11
N LEU A 79 -0.56 9.78 1.77
CA LEU A 79 0.47 9.37 2.72
C LEU A 79 0.75 10.47 3.76
N ILE A 80 0.71 11.74 3.36
CA ILE A 80 0.77 12.88 4.29
C ILE A 80 -0.46 12.89 5.20
N ALA A 81 -1.66 12.82 4.60
CA ALA A 81 -2.92 12.82 5.32
C ALA A 81 -3.02 11.65 6.32
N LEU A 82 -2.45 10.48 5.98
CA LEU A 82 -2.35 9.36 6.91
C LEU A 82 -1.62 9.75 8.19
N VAL A 83 -0.42 10.32 8.09
CA VAL A 83 0.38 10.70 9.27
C VAL A 83 -0.27 11.84 10.04
N GLU A 84 -0.78 12.86 9.35
CA GLU A 84 -1.48 13.98 9.99
C GLU A 84 -2.78 13.54 10.67
N SER A 85 -3.43 12.48 10.18
CA SER A 85 -4.60 11.89 10.82
C SER A 85 -4.28 11.05 12.05
N GLU A 86 -3.01 10.74 12.35
CA GLU A 86 -2.68 9.91 13.51
C GLU A 86 -3.02 10.63 14.82
N ARG A 87 -3.58 9.91 15.81
CA ARG A 87 -4.05 10.52 17.06
C ARG A 87 -2.96 11.28 17.80
N GLN A 88 -1.71 10.80 17.73
CA GLN A 88 -0.55 11.45 18.33
C GLN A 88 -0.07 12.70 17.56
N CYS A 89 -0.57 12.93 16.34
CA CYS A 89 -0.16 14.02 15.47
C CYS A 89 -1.20 15.15 15.35
N VAL A 90 -2.44 14.94 15.84
CA VAL A 90 -3.49 15.98 15.85
C VAL A 90 -3.48 16.83 17.12
N ALA A 91 -3.81 18.12 16.99
CA ALA A 91 -3.74 19.10 18.07
C ALA A 91 -5.03 19.19 18.94
N PRO A 92 -4.95 19.59 20.23
CA PRO A 92 -3.70 19.72 20.99
C PRO A 92 -3.12 18.32 21.13
N ALA A 93 -1.86 18.13 20.74
CA ALA A 93 -1.21 16.81 20.76
C ALA A 93 -1.40 16.27 22.16
N ALA A 94 -2.35 15.34 22.32
CA ALA A 94 -2.88 14.98 23.64
C ALA A 94 -1.72 14.37 24.41
N LYS A 95 -1.05 15.20 25.21
CA LYS A 95 0.28 14.96 25.78
C LYS A 95 1.31 14.54 24.72
N ALA A 96 1.95 15.52 24.08
CA ALA A 96 3.19 15.39 23.29
C ALA A 96 4.41 14.80 24.05
N GLY A 97 4.20 14.04 25.13
CA GLY A 97 5.21 13.40 25.96
C GLY A 97 5.27 11.88 25.82
N THR A 98 4.33 11.24 25.12
CA THR A 98 4.47 9.82 24.77
C THR A 98 4.91 9.72 23.31
N THR A 99 6.21 9.92 23.06
CA THR A 99 6.84 9.25 21.91
C THR A 99 6.36 7.81 21.92
N ARG A 100 5.89 7.28 20.79
CA ARG A 100 5.54 5.86 20.69
C ARG A 100 6.71 5.05 21.26
N THR A 101 6.52 4.41 22.43
CA THR A 101 7.59 3.68 23.11
C THR A 101 8.11 2.62 22.16
N GLY A 102 9.40 2.69 21.80
CA GLY A 102 10.03 1.80 20.80
C GLY A 102 10.00 2.27 19.34
N GLY A 103 9.58 3.51 19.05
CA GLY A 103 9.41 4.01 17.67
C GLY A 103 10.68 4.51 16.95
N ALA A 104 11.84 4.59 17.62
CA ALA A 104 13.05 5.14 17.02
C ALA A 104 13.87 4.10 16.22
N SER A 105 13.81 2.83 16.61
CA SER A 105 14.44 1.70 15.91
C SER A 105 13.36 0.95 15.14
N GLY A 106 13.40 1.00 13.80
CA GLY A 106 12.50 0.20 12.97
C GLY A 106 12.73 -1.30 13.20
N PRO A 107 11.74 -2.17 12.92
CA PRO A 107 11.92 -3.61 13.06
C PRO A 107 13.01 -4.15 12.10
N THR A 108 13.65 -5.24 12.47
CA THR A 108 14.50 -5.99 11.53
C THR A 108 13.65 -6.62 10.44
N VAL A 109 14.08 -6.52 9.19
CA VAL A 109 13.36 -7.06 8.04
C VAL A 109 14.07 -8.28 7.47
N ALA A 110 13.34 -9.38 7.33
CA ALA A 110 13.78 -10.55 6.57
C ALA A 110 13.50 -10.30 5.08
N LEU A 111 14.54 -10.32 4.25
CA LEU A 111 14.47 -9.95 2.83
C LEU A 111 14.53 -11.17 1.91
N GLU A 112 13.70 -11.16 0.88
CA GLU A 112 13.62 -12.15 -0.19
C GLU A 112 13.69 -11.43 -1.54
N VAL A 113 14.53 -11.93 -2.45
CA VAL A 113 14.53 -11.45 -3.84
C VAL A 113 13.52 -12.26 -4.64
N THR A 114 12.55 -11.59 -5.25
CA THR A 114 11.49 -12.17 -6.05
C THR A 114 11.64 -11.75 -7.51
N ALA A 115 10.88 -12.36 -8.42
CA ALA A 115 10.86 -11.96 -9.82
C ALA A 115 10.39 -10.50 -10.04
N SER A 116 9.59 -9.95 -9.12
CA SER A 116 9.02 -8.60 -9.20
C SER A 116 9.79 -7.54 -8.41
N GLY A 117 10.84 -7.92 -7.67
CA GLY A 117 11.61 -6.99 -6.84
C GLY A 117 12.06 -7.61 -5.52
N VAL A 118 12.29 -6.78 -4.50
CA VAL A 118 12.66 -7.24 -3.16
C VAL A 118 11.43 -7.20 -2.26
N ARG A 119 11.11 -8.33 -1.63
CA ARG A 119 10.08 -8.43 -0.60
C ARG A 119 10.72 -8.44 0.77
N GLY A 120 10.07 -7.83 1.76
CA GLY A 120 10.49 -7.92 3.14
C GLY A 120 9.35 -8.27 4.08
N ILE A 121 9.67 -9.05 5.12
CA ILE A 121 8.76 -9.36 6.22
C ILE A 121 9.36 -8.85 7.51
N ALA A 122 8.60 -8.05 8.26
CA ALA A 122 9.01 -7.54 9.57
C ALA A 122 7.94 -7.89 10.61
N SER A 123 8.28 -8.74 11.58
CA SER A 123 7.37 -9.11 12.66
C SER A 123 7.30 -8.03 13.74
N LEU A 124 6.09 -7.72 14.20
CA LEU A 124 5.77 -6.78 15.28
C LEU A 124 4.97 -7.47 16.40
N GLY A 125 5.16 -8.78 16.55
CA GLY A 125 4.39 -9.61 17.48
C GLY A 125 3.09 -10.10 16.84
N THR A 126 1.96 -9.49 17.17
CA THR A 126 0.63 -9.88 16.65
C THR A 126 0.29 -9.27 15.29
N THR A 127 1.19 -8.47 14.74
CA THR A 127 1.08 -7.86 13.41
C THR A 127 2.41 -8.04 12.69
N GLU A 128 2.40 -7.97 11.37
CA GLU A 128 3.60 -7.94 10.56
C GLU A 128 3.49 -6.93 9.43
N TYR A 129 4.62 -6.36 9.04
CA TYR A 129 4.74 -5.69 7.76
C TYR A 129 5.10 -6.71 6.69
N GLN A 130 4.38 -6.64 5.59
CA GLN A 130 4.73 -7.29 4.33
C GLN A 130 4.99 -6.19 3.31
N ASP A 131 6.27 -5.98 3.01
CA ASP A 131 6.76 -4.86 2.24
C ASP A 131 7.25 -5.31 0.86
N GLU A 132 7.12 -4.41 -0.11
CA GLU A 132 7.78 -4.48 -1.40
C GLU A 132 8.69 -3.25 -1.54
N TYR A 133 9.91 -3.47 -2.02
CA TYR A 133 10.92 -2.43 -2.18
C TYR A 133 11.33 -2.28 -3.64
N ALA A 134 11.51 -1.04 -4.06
CA ALA A 134 12.06 -0.69 -5.36
C ALA A 134 13.28 0.22 -5.21
N LYS A 135 14.31 -0.04 -6.02
CA LYS A 135 15.50 0.82 -6.11
C LYS A 135 15.23 1.93 -7.11
N THR A 136 15.18 3.17 -6.63
CA THR A 136 15.01 4.39 -7.44
C THR A 136 16.36 5.09 -7.64
N PRO A 137 16.46 6.09 -8.53
CA PRO A 137 17.68 6.91 -8.63
C PRO A 137 18.04 7.61 -7.30
N GLN A 138 17.08 7.84 -6.42
CA GLN A 138 17.26 8.44 -5.08
C GLN A 138 17.42 7.39 -3.96
N GLY A 139 17.68 6.13 -4.33
CA GLY A 139 17.87 5.01 -3.41
C GLY A 139 16.64 4.13 -3.25
N TRP A 140 16.69 3.22 -2.27
CA TRP A 140 15.58 2.32 -1.97
C TRP A 140 14.36 3.06 -1.44
N ARG A 141 13.17 2.63 -1.86
CA ARG A 141 11.87 3.16 -1.44
C ARG A 141 10.87 2.02 -1.23
N PHE A 142 9.84 2.26 -0.43
CA PHE A 142 8.69 1.38 -0.35
C PHE A 142 7.88 1.46 -1.64
N ALA A 143 7.84 0.38 -2.42
CA ALA A 143 6.84 0.21 -3.46
C ALA A 143 5.48 -0.07 -2.82
N ALA A 144 5.47 -0.89 -1.77
CA ALA A 144 4.30 -1.14 -0.94
C ALA A 144 4.73 -1.40 0.50
N ARG A 145 3.92 -0.94 1.46
CA ARG A 145 3.95 -1.43 2.84
C ARG A 145 2.56 -1.84 3.25
N THR A 146 2.37 -3.14 3.48
CA THR A 146 1.07 -3.68 3.93
C THR A 146 1.17 -4.21 5.34
N VAL A 147 0.31 -3.72 6.23
CA VAL A 147 0.18 -4.25 7.59
C VAL A 147 -0.81 -5.41 7.59
N ILE A 148 -0.36 -6.56 8.06
CA ILE A 148 -1.19 -7.76 8.25
C ILE A 148 -1.30 -8.04 9.75
N THR A 149 -2.53 -8.08 10.26
CA THR A 149 -2.84 -8.45 11.63
C THR A 149 -2.87 -9.97 11.81
N GLY A 150 -2.74 -10.43 13.05
CA GLY A 150 -2.83 -11.85 13.36
C GLY A 150 -4.15 -12.49 12.94
N ALA A 151 -5.26 -11.75 13.02
CA ALA A 151 -6.57 -12.22 12.57
C ALA A 151 -6.63 -12.37 11.03
N GLU A 152 -6.13 -11.38 10.29
CA GLU A 152 -6.04 -11.43 8.82
C GLU A 152 -5.12 -12.57 8.37
N LYS A 153 -3.96 -12.71 9.02
CA LYS A 153 -3.02 -13.80 8.74
C LYS A 153 -3.63 -15.18 9.05
N ALA A 154 -4.34 -15.32 10.17
CA ALA A 154 -5.03 -16.56 10.53
C ALA A 154 -6.17 -16.91 9.55
N ALA A 155 -6.78 -15.90 8.92
CA ALA A 155 -7.73 -16.07 7.82
C ALA A 155 -7.06 -16.37 6.46
N GLY A 156 -5.72 -16.49 6.42
CA GLY A 156 -4.97 -16.78 5.20
C GLY A 156 -4.85 -15.59 4.25
N LEU A 157 -4.90 -14.36 4.77
CA LEU A 157 -4.63 -13.13 4.02
C LEU A 157 -3.14 -12.77 4.07
N ASP A 158 -2.60 -12.41 2.91
CA ASP A 158 -1.29 -11.77 2.75
C ASP A 158 -1.40 -10.41 2.04
N ALA A 159 -0.28 -9.71 1.82
CA ALA A 159 -0.30 -8.40 1.15
C ALA A 159 -0.94 -8.42 -0.25
N ARG A 160 -0.79 -9.52 -1.00
CA ARG A 160 -1.37 -9.66 -2.34
C ARG A 160 -2.87 -9.84 -2.26
N ASP A 161 -3.35 -10.62 -1.29
CA ASP A 161 -4.78 -10.76 -1.03
C ASP A 161 -5.41 -9.41 -0.64
N MET A 162 -4.76 -8.65 0.24
CA MET A 162 -5.23 -7.31 0.62
C MET A 162 -5.33 -6.38 -0.59
N LEU A 163 -4.30 -6.36 -1.45
CA LEU A 163 -4.29 -5.55 -2.67
C LEU A 163 -5.39 -5.99 -3.66
N ALA A 164 -5.57 -7.30 -3.86
CA ALA A 164 -6.58 -7.85 -4.73
C ALA A 164 -7.99 -7.43 -4.28
N ILE A 165 -8.28 -7.52 -2.98
CA ILE A 165 -9.56 -7.06 -2.42
C ILE A 165 -9.74 -5.56 -2.64
N GLN A 166 -8.72 -4.73 -2.40
CA GLN A 166 -8.80 -3.28 -2.66
C GLN A 166 -9.14 -2.97 -4.12
N HIS A 167 -8.61 -3.74 -5.08
CA HIS A 167 -8.90 -3.54 -6.50
C HIS A 167 -10.33 -3.89 -6.89
N LEU A 168 -11.04 -4.76 -6.15
CA LEU A 168 -12.46 -5.05 -6.39
C LEU A 168 -13.35 -3.80 -6.22
N GLY A 169 -12.89 -2.84 -5.41
CA GLY A 169 -13.59 -1.58 -5.21
C GLY A 169 -13.61 -0.69 -6.45
N GLY A 170 -12.62 -0.77 -7.34
CA GLY A 170 -12.59 -0.02 -8.60
C GLY A 170 -12.68 1.51 -8.45
N ALA A 171 -13.24 2.17 -9.47
CA ALA A 171 -13.27 3.65 -9.56
C ALA A 171 -14.25 4.35 -8.61
N LYS A 172 -15.13 3.60 -7.92
CA LYS A 172 -16.12 4.14 -6.97
C LYS A 172 -15.53 4.49 -5.60
N LEU A 173 -14.32 4.00 -5.31
CA LEU A 173 -13.66 4.18 -4.01
C LEU A 173 -13.43 5.66 -3.69
N GLY A 174 -13.77 6.01 -2.45
CA GLY A 174 -13.55 7.33 -1.86
C GLY A 174 -12.70 7.27 -0.58
N ASP A 175 -12.45 8.45 -0.03
CA ASP A 175 -11.78 8.64 1.24
C ASP A 175 -12.84 8.86 2.33
N HIS A 176 -12.65 8.23 3.50
CA HIS A 176 -13.54 8.37 4.67
C HIS A 176 -12.84 9.17 5.75
N TYR A 177 -13.48 10.26 6.18
CA TYR A 177 -12.99 11.16 7.22
C TYR A 177 -13.94 11.14 8.41
N GLU A 178 -13.38 11.18 9.62
CA GLU A 178 -14.13 11.38 10.86
C GLU A 178 -13.57 12.59 11.60
N ALA A 179 -14.46 13.43 12.12
CA ALA A 179 -14.08 14.50 13.03
C ALA A 179 -13.62 13.90 14.37
N ASP A 180 -12.51 14.40 14.91
CA ASP A 180 -12.16 14.12 16.30
C ASP A 180 -12.99 14.96 17.30
N GLN A 181 -12.65 14.84 18.59
CA GLN A 181 -13.33 15.55 19.68
C GLN A 181 -13.25 17.08 19.54
N ASN A 182 -12.32 17.61 18.73
CA ASN A 182 -12.11 19.03 18.47
C ASN A 182 -12.67 19.46 17.09
N GLY A 183 -13.33 18.57 16.36
CA GLY A 183 -13.86 18.85 15.03
C GLY A 183 -12.83 18.74 13.90
N VAL A 184 -11.60 18.29 14.18
CA VAL A 184 -10.55 18.13 13.15
C VAL A 184 -10.83 16.88 12.35
N GLN A 185 -10.95 17.02 11.03
CA GLN A 185 -11.17 15.89 10.11
C GLN A 185 -9.92 15.02 10.03
N ARG A 186 -10.08 13.73 10.30
CA ARG A 186 -9.02 12.73 10.26
C ARG A 186 -9.34 11.71 9.18
N LEU A 187 -8.41 11.50 8.24
CA LEU A 187 -8.53 10.44 7.25
C LEU A 187 -8.51 9.10 7.98
N MET A 188 -9.63 8.38 7.97
CA MET A 188 -9.78 7.10 8.66
C MET A 188 -9.46 5.93 7.72
N THR A 189 -9.96 5.98 6.49
CA THR A 189 -9.78 4.93 5.49
C THR A 189 -9.74 5.53 4.09
N SER A 190 -8.92 4.98 3.19
CA SER A 190 -9.05 5.22 1.75
C SER A 190 -9.38 3.91 1.05
N GLY A 191 -10.51 3.87 0.35
CA GLY A 191 -11.02 2.67 -0.29
C GLY A 191 -11.75 1.72 0.65
N ILE A 192 -11.23 0.50 0.83
CA ILE A 192 -11.93 -0.57 1.54
C ILE A 192 -11.32 -0.77 2.94
N LYS A 193 -12.14 -0.75 3.98
CA LYS A 193 -11.76 -1.26 5.29
C LYS A 193 -12.00 -2.77 5.33
N ILE A 194 -10.92 -3.55 5.24
CA ILE A 194 -10.96 -5.02 5.26
C ILE A 194 -10.94 -5.52 6.71
N GLY A 195 -11.75 -6.53 7.00
CA GLY A 195 -11.80 -7.19 8.30
C GLY A 195 -12.03 -8.69 8.18
N VAL A 196 -11.96 -9.37 9.32
CA VAL A 196 -12.27 -10.79 9.46
C VAL A 196 -13.36 -10.95 10.52
N ALA A 197 -14.47 -11.59 10.15
CA ALA A 197 -15.58 -11.91 11.04
C ALA A 197 -15.83 -13.42 11.02
N GLY A 198 -15.40 -14.12 12.08
CA GLY A 198 -15.41 -15.58 12.11
C GLY A 198 -14.53 -16.15 10.99
N ASN A 199 -15.13 -16.89 10.05
CA ASN A 199 -14.46 -17.44 8.87
C ASN A 199 -14.65 -16.60 7.60
N GLN A 200 -15.25 -15.42 7.70
CA GLN A 200 -15.52 -14.55 6.56
C GLN A 200 -14.54 -13.39 6.51
N VAL A 201 -14.09 -13.06 5.30
CA VAL A 201 -13.39 -11.81 5.01
C VAL A 201 -14.45 -10.79 4.61
N THR A 202 -14.49 -9.67 5.32
CA THR A 202 -15.49 -8.62 5.14
C THR A 202 -14.82 -7.31 4.73
N GLY A 203 -15.60 -6.41 4.14
CA GLY A 203 -15.16 -5.09 3.74
C GLY A 203 -16.19 -4.05 4.05
N ARG A 204 -15.76 -2.86 4.45
CA ARG A 204 -16.57 -1.65 4.31
C ARG A 204 -15.97 -0.80 3.20
N VAL A 205 -16.70 -0.69 2.10
CA VAL A 205 -16.27 0.02 0.88
C VAL A 205 -16.78 1.44 0.94
N TYR A 206 -15.89 2.40 1.19
CA TYR A 206 -16.25 3.81 1.21
C TYR A 206 -16.32 4.37 -0.22
N LEU A 207 -17.39 5.09 -0.51
CA LEU A 207 -17.72 5.62 -1.83
C LEU A 207 -17.44 7.12 -1.92
N LYS A 208 -17.20 7.62 -3.14
CA LYS A 208 -16.93 9.05 -3.39
C LYS A 208 -18.08 9.99 -3.01
N ASP A 209 -19.31 9.50 -2.96
CA ASP A 209 -20.50 10.25 -2.53
C ASP A 209 -20.65 10.32 -0.99
N GLY A 210 -19.71 9.70 -0.26
CA GLY A 210 -19.72 9.64 1.20
C GLY A 210 -20.65 8.57 1.77
N GLY A 211 -21.16 7.65 0.95
CA GLY A 211 -21.81 6.41 1.38
C GLY A 211 -20.80 5.28 1.59
N TYR A 212 -21.29 4.12 2.03
CA TYR A 212 -20.51 2.89 2.02
C TYR A 212 -21.38 1.66 1.76
N ASN A 213 -20.74 0.60 1.28
CA ASN A 213 -21.31 -0.74 1.23
C ASN A 213 -20.57 -1.64 2.22
N ASP A 214 -21.30 -2.49 2.93
CA ASP A 214 -20.69 -3.62 3.63
C ASP A 214 -20.66 -4.82 2.66
N GLU A 215 -19.47 -5.36 2.42
CA GLU A 215 -19.18 -6.43 1.48
C GLU A 215 -18.65 -7.67 2.19
N VAL A 216 -18.93 -8.85 1.61
CA VAL A 216 -18.30 -10.13 1.99
C VAL A 216 -17.50 -10.61 0.79
N TYR A 217 -16.26 -11.02 1.02
CA TYR A 217 -15.37 -11.50 -0.03
C TYR A 217 -15.22 -13.02 0.03
N GLU A 218 -14.97 -13.60 -1.14
CA GLU A 218 -14.68 -15.02 -1.31
C GLU A 218 -13.39 -15.19 -2.10
N LYS A 219 -12.49 -16.03 -1.57
CA LYS A 219 -11.23 -16.40 -2.22
C LYS A 219 -11.50 -17.47 -3.27
N LEU A 220 -11.14 -17.20 -4.51
CA LEU A 220 -11.24 -18.13 -5.64
C LEU A 220 -9.93 -18.90 -5.85
N GLY A 221 -8.80 -18.28 -5.48
CA GLY A 221 -7.46 -18.81 -5.63
C GLY A 221 -6.42 -17.87 -4.99
N PRO A 222 -5.11 -18.18 -5.13
CA PRO A 222 -4.05 -17.30 -4.63
C PRO A 222 -4.13 -15.90 -5.25
N GLY A 223 -4.41 -14.86 -4.46
CA GLY A 223 -4.56 -13.49 -4.94
C GLY A 223 -5.83 -13.25 -5.78
N GLU A 224 -6.69 -14.24 -5.96
CA GLU A 224 -7.93 -14.14 -6.73
C GLU A 224 -9.14 -14.09 -5.78
N TRP A 225 -9.87 -12.99 -5.84
CA TRP A 225 -10.99 -12.69 -4.95
C TRP A 225 -12.19 -12.19 -5.74
N ARG A 226 -13.39 -12.39 -5.19
CA ARG A 226 -14.62 -11.75 -5.67
C ARG A 226 -15.46 -11.21 -4.53
N VAL A 227 -16.34 -10.25 -4.84
CA VAL A 227 -17.43 -9.83 -3.96
C VAL A 227 -18.51 -10.91 -3.97
N LYS A 228 -18.72 -11.56 -2.83
CA LYS A 228 -19.77 -12.56 -2.63
C LYS A 228 -21.13 -11.93 -2.40
N SER A 229 -21.17 -10.85 -1.63
CA SER A 229 -22.36 -10.03 -1.38
C SER A 229 -21.97 -8.59 -1.10
N SER A 230 -22.85 -7.64 -1.44
CA SER A 230 -22.68 -6.21 -1.20
C SER A 230 -24.00 -5.64 -0.73
N THR A 231 -24.01 -5.00 0.44
CA THR A 231 -25.19 -4.40 1.06
C THR A 231 -24.92 -2.91 1.27
N PRO A 232 -25.69 -2.00 0.66
CA PRO A 232 -25.59 -0.58 0.94
C PRO A 232 -25.90 -0.30 2.41
N ALA A 233 -25.16 0.63 3.02
CA ALA A 233 -25.49 1.15 4.33
C ALA A 233 -26.89 1.80 4.32
N PRO A 234 -27.65 1.73 5.42
CA PRO A 234 -28.86 2.53 5.57
C PRO A 234 -28.54 4.02 5.40
N GLU A 235 -29.41 4.73 4.70
CA GLU A 235 -29.29 6.17 4.50
C GLU A 235 -29.22 6.87 5.87
N GLY A 236 -28.15 7.65 6.11
CA GLY A 236 -27.93 8.35 7.39
C GLY A 236 -27.11 7.61 8.46
N ALA A 237 -26.61 6.40 8.19
CA ALA A 237 -25.63 5.74 9.06
C ALA A 237 -24.24 6.38 8.88
N ARG A 238 -24.00 7.57 9.46
CA ARG A 238 -22.68 8.22 9.54
C ARG A 238 -22.21 8.33 10.98
#